data_AF-A0A2V8VK31-F1
#
_entry.id   AF-A0A2V8VK31-F1
#
_cell.length_a   1.000
_cell.length_b   1.000
_cell.length_c   1.000
_cell.angle_alpha   90.00
_cell.angle_beta   90.00
_cell.angle_gamma   90.00
#
_symmetry.space_group_name_H-M   'P 1'
#
loop_
_entity.id
_entity.type
_entity.pdbx_description
1 polymer ?
#
loop_
_entity_poly.entity_id
_entity_poly.type
_entity_poly.pdbx_seq_one_letter_code
_entity_poly.pdbx_strand_id
1 'polypeptide(L)'
;MPGPNVLGPIHVQRGEPMKRIVLVGSALLFLVAIMAVERPQAGGSSGGSRFADASALAVPGGALTVSVDPRLESAKGQIDLVVGMIDAPLAVAHGPNFKQRGGALNPGQQKAYLRQLGQKQDALMGQIRGLGGRELGRVGKAHNAVVISIDASRIKDIEALPGIKSIRPLINYELALSETVPYIGASAVHAEGFTGTGTRVAVLDTGIDYTHAFFGGAGTAAAYTDAYGTSTSDARNRTLDGLFPTAKVVGGFDFVGEVWPTPDPARCGFNPNGSPRACLVPDPDPIDCGPAAIGAPCGGGHGSHVADIIGGNDGGFHKGVAPGASLYWPVPGSWSRSRRATTPTGRTSRVHPVRRPRSSASRRPRFRARSSSPS
;
A
#
# COMPACT_ATOMS: atom_id res chain seq x y z
N MET A 1 -11.15 14.16 -72.31
CA MET A 1 -10.22 15.27 -71.98
C MET A 1 -10.00 15.24 -70.49
N PRO A 2 -8.76 15.39 -69.94
CA PRO A 2 -7.57 16.01 -70.52
C PRO A 2 -6.40 15.02 -70.77
N GLY A 3 -5.46 15.46 -71.60
CA GLY A 3 -4.31 14.69 -72.09
C GLY A 3 -3.00 14.87 -71.30
N PRO A 4 -1.92 14.18 -71.73
CA PRO A 4 -0.67 13.97 -71.00
C PRO A 4 0.52 14.76 -71.60
N ASN A 5 1.69 14.69 -70.92
CA ASN A 5 3.08 14.64 -71.45
C ASN A 5 4.08 15.45 -70.59
N VAL A 6 5.38 15.16 -70.43
CA VAL A 6 6.29 13.98 -70.55
C VAL A 6 7.73 14.55 -70.46
N LEU A 7 8.74 13.67 -70.22
CA LEU A 7 10.22 13.82 -70.31
C LEU A 7 10.91 14.20 -68.99
N GLY A 8 11.99 13.55 -68.51
CA GLY A 8 12.92 12.55 -69.06
C GLY A 8 14.25 12.60 -68.26
N PRO A 9 15.16 11.61 -68.37
CA PRO A 9 16.05 11.11 -67.30
C PRO A 9 17.47 11.72 -67.30
N ILE A 10 18.36 11.33 -66.36
CA ILE A 10 19.81 11.02 -66.59
C ILE A 10 20.57 10.54 -65.31
N HIS A 11 21.22 9.37 -65.47
CA HIS A 11 22.50 8.86 -64.95
C HIS A 11 22.69 8.19 -63.57
N VAL A 12 23.17 6.95 -63.72
CA VAL A 12 23.88 6.01 -62.82
C VAL A 12 25.35 6.45 -62.63
N GLN A 13 25.97 6.13 -61.48
CA GLN A 13 27.36 5.62 -61.27
C GLN A 13 27.57 5.40 -59.74
N ARG A 14 27.54 4.16 -59.21
CA ARG A 14 28.65 3.22 -58.91
C ARG A 14 29.86 3.81 -58.16
N GLY A 15 30.17 3.23 -56.98
CA GLY A 15 31.53 3.29 -56.37
C GLY A 15 31.61 3.15 -54.83
N GLU A 16 31.57 1.93 -54.31
CA GLU A 16 32.25 1.47 -53.05
C GLU A 16 33.80 1.43 -53.28
N PRO A 17 34.72 1.06 -52.34
CA PRO A 17 34.70 0.92 -50.86
C PRO A 17 35.96 1.50 -50.12
N MET A 18 35.96 1.38 -48.77
CA MET A 18 37.07 1.16 -47.81
C MET A 18 38.41 1.93 -47.87
N LYS A 19 38.82 2.47 -46.71
CA LYS A 19 40.23 2.51 -46.27
C LYS A 19 40.39 2.02 -44.83
N ARG A 20 41.12 0.90 -44.67
CA ARG A 20 41.86 0.50 -43.47
C ARG A 20 43.24 1.16 -43.47
N ILE A 21 43.91 1.20 -42.30
CA ILE A 21 45.37 1.18 -41.98
C ILE A 21 45.58 2.03 -40.70
N VAL A 22 46.34 1.68 -39.65
CA VAL A 22 47.21 0.54 -39.28
C VAL A 22 47.46 0.60 -37.75
N LEU A 23 47.74 -0.55 -37.15
CA LEU A 23 48.22 -0.76 -35.77
C LEU A 23 49.74 -0.49 -35.67
N VAL A 24 50.22 0.17 -34.62
CA VAL A 24 51.59 -0.03 -34.10
C VAL A 24 51.55 0.04 -32.57
N GLY A 25 51.91 -1.08 -31.93
CA GLY A 25 52.17 -1.14 -30.50
C GLY A 25 53.62 -0.80 -30.16
N SER A 26 53.88 -0.47 -28.90
CA SER A 26 55.14 -0.76 -28.19
C SER A 26 54.97 -0.48 -26.69
N ALA A 27 55.35 -1.47 -25.90
CA ALA A 27 55.37 -1.46 -24.45
C ALA A 27 56.57 -0.67 -23.91
N LEU A 28 56.43 -0.07 -22.72
CA LEU A 28 57.55 0.12 -21.80
C LEU A 28 57.05 0.26 -20.35
N LEU A 29 57.44 -0.70 -19.51
CA LEU A 29 57.45 -0.60 -18.05
C LEU A 29 58.42 0.51 -17.64
N PHE A 30 58.11 1.28 -16.59
CA PHE A 30 59.08 1.59 -15.53
C PHE A 30 58.36 1.88 -14.20
N LEU A 31 58.94 1.28 -13.16
CA LEU A 31 58.57 1.33 -11.75
C LEU A 31 59.36 2.47 -11.07
N VAL A 32 58.88 2.94 -9.91
CA VAL A 32 59.62 3.51 -8.74
C VAL A 32 59.32 4.97 -8.30
N ALA A 33 58.89 5.04 -7.04
CA ALA A 33 59.10 5.99 -5.92
C ALA A 33 58.55 7.44 -5.92
N ILE A 34 57.59 7.62 -5.00
CA ILE A 34 57.52 8.59 -3.88
C ILE A 34 58.47 9.80 -3.96
N MET A 35 57.89 11.00 -4.06
CA MET A 35 58.30 12.17 -3.28
C MET A 35 57.08 13.07 -3.03
N ALA A 36 56.74 13.24 -1.76
CA ALA A 36 55.83 14.28 -1.30
C ALA A 36 56.55 15.64 -1.37
N VAL A 37 56.00 16.58 -2.12
CA VAL A 37 56.33 18.01 -2.01
C VAL A 37 55.02 18.78 -2.10
N GLU A 38 54.56 19.30 -0.98
CA GLU A 38 53.53 20.34 -0.93
C GLU A 38 54.20 21.71 -1.17
N ARG A 39 53.78 22.41 -2.22
CA ARG A 39 53.83 23.89 -2.31
C ARG A 39 52.60 24.40 -3.07
N PRO A 40 52.10 25.60 -2.73
CA PRO A 40 50.76 26.03 -3.05
C PRO A 40 50.67 26.63 -4.46
N GLN A 41 49.60 26.35 -5.18
CA GLN A 41 49.18 27.16 -6.33
C GLN A 41 47.73 27.59 -6.18
N ALA A 42 47.57 28.92 -6.22
CA ALA A 42 46.30 29.58 -6.41
C ALA A 42 45.84 29.43 -7.88
N GLY A 43 44.52 29.32 -8.06
CA GLY A 43 43.80 29.86 -9.21
C GLY A 43 43.68 28.97 -10.45
N GLY A 44 42.75 28.02 -10.42
CA GLY A 44 42.23 27.35 -11.62
C GLY A 44 40.79 26.88 -11.40
N SER A 45 39.82 27.64 -11.88
CA SER A 45 38.39 27.30 -11.80
C SER A 45 38.03 26.23 -12.82
N SER A 46 37.90 24.98 -12.37
CA SER A 46 37.16 23.93 -13.08
C SER A 46 35.92 23.55 -12.27
N GLY A 47 34.75 23.87 -12.80
CA GLY A 47 33.45 23.48 -12.24
C GLY A 47 33.24 21.98 -12.32
N GLY A 48 33.80 21.25 -11.36
CA GLY A 48 33.41 19.88 -11.04
C GLY A 48 32.28 19.92 -10.02
N SER A 49 31.12 19.35 -10.39
CA SER A 49 30.05 19.05 -9.45
C SER A 49 30.62 18.21 -8.30
N ARG A 50 30.86 18.85 -7.16
CA ARG A 50 31.12 18.13 -5.91
C ARG A 50 29.83 17.42 -5.54
N PHE A 51 29.73 16.14 -5.85
CA PHE A 51 28.88 15.27 -5.05
C PHE A 51 29.23 15.54 -3.60
N ALA A 52 28.23 15.86 -2.77
CA ALA A 52 28.46 16.01 -1.34
C ALA A 52 29.15 14.73 -0.85
N ASP A 53 30.33 14.89 -0.26
CA ASP A 53 31.08 13.78 0.32
C ASP A 53 30.27 13.24 1.50
N ALA A 54 29.50 12.19 1.23
CA ALA A 54 28.68 11.49 2.21
C ALA A 54 29.50 10.52 3.06
N SER A 55 30.84 10.55 2.99
CA SER A 55 31.70 9.79 3.91
C SER A 55 31.46 10.21 5.37
N ALA A 56 30.95 11.42 5.62
CA ALA A 56 30.52 11.87 6.96
C ALA A 56 29.16 11.30 7.42
N LEU A 57 28.41 10.62 6.53
CA LEU A 57 27.22 9.82 6.86
C LEU A 57 27.55 8.32 6.92
N ALA A 58 28.81 7.93 6.67
CA ALA A 58 29.27 6.60 7.01
C ALA A 58 29.29 6.48 8.53
N VAL A 59 28.32 5.74 9.08
CA VAL A 59 28.45 5.21 10.43
C VAL A 59 29.75 4.38 10.44
N PRO A 60 30.70 4.64 11.36
CA PRO A 60 31.92 3.84 11.50
C PRO A 60 31.55 2.36 11.53
N GLY A 61 32.30 1.53 10.81
CA GLY A 61 32.04 0.10 10.58
C GLY A 61 31.96 -0.78 11.83
N GLY A 62 30.97 -0.55 12.68
CA GLY A 62 30.38 -1.53 13.59
C GLY A 62 29.17 -2.15 12.92
N ALA A 63 28.90 -3.42 13.17
CA ALA A 63 27.68 -4.07 12.72
C ALA A 63 26.49 -3.19 13.10
N LEU A 64 25.74 -2.69 12.10
CA LEU A 64 24.45 -2.07 12.35
C LEU A 64 23.64 -3.09 13.14
N THR A 65 23.34 -2.79 14.40
CA THR A 65 22.58 -3.71 15.24
C THR A 65 21.22 -3.89 14.59
N VAL A 66 20.92 -5.13 14.17
CA VAL A 66 19.63 -5.47 13.59
C VAL A 66 18.56 -5.26 14.66
N SER A 67 17.53 -4.48 14.34
CA SER A 67 16.40 -4.26 15.25
C SER A 67 15.42 -5.42 15.13
N VAL A 68 15.37 -6.27 16.15
CA VAL A 68 14.39 -7.38 16.24
C VAL A 68 13.23 -6.97 17.15
N ASP A 69 11.99 -7.14 16.69
CA ASP A 69 10.79 -6.83 17.48
C ASP A 69 10.67 -7.80 18.69
N PRO A 70 10.52 -7.31 19.94
CA PRO A 70 10.49 -8.16 21.13
C PRO A 70 9.40 -9.24 21.12
N ARG A 71 8.30 -9.05 20.39
CA ARG A 71 7.23 -10.06 20.27
C ARG A 71 7.73 -11.37 19.64
N LEU A 72 8.85 -11.32 18.93
CA LEU A 72 9.45 -12.47 18.27
C LEU A 72 10.24 -13.38 19.23
N GLU A 73 10.60 -12.91 20.43
CA GLU A 73 11.33 -13.73 21.41
C GLU A 73 10.54 -14.96 21.86
N SER A 74 9.22 -14.83 21.92
CA SER A 74 8.30 -15.91 22.29
C SER A 74 7.69 -16.67 21.11
N ALA A 75 8.05 -16.31 19.87
CA ALA A 75 7.46 -16.89 18.67
C ALA A 75 7.87 -18.37 18.50
N LYS A 76 6.95 -19.20 17.99
CA LYS A 76 7.16 -20.64 17.77
C LYS A 76 6.50 -21.08 16.47
N GLY A 77 7.08 -22.09 15.82
CA GLY A 77 6.58 -22.65 14.56
C GLY A 77 6.69 -21.68 13.39
N GLN A 78 5.91 -21.94 12.33
CA GLN A 78 5.85 -21.06 11.16
C GLN A 78 5.25 -19.70 11.53
N ILE A 79 5.97 -18.64 11.19
CA ILE A 79 5.54 -17.25 11.38
C ILE A 79 5.82 -16.43 10.12
N ASP A 80 5.07 -15.34 9.97
CA ASP A 80 5.26 -14.40 8.88
C ASP A 80 5.99 -13.15 9.40
N LEU A 81 7.03 -12.73 8.66
CA LEU A 81 7.96 -11.68 9.04
C LEU A 81 8.10 -10.63 7.95
N VAL A 82 8.32 -9.39 8.35
CA VAL A 82 8.83 -8.30 7.51
C VAL A 82 10.30 -8.11 7.84
N VAL A 83 11.18 -8.45 6.87
CA VAL A 83 12.63 -8.29 6.99
C VAL A 83 13.03 -7.03 6.22
N GLY A 84 13.26 -5.95 6.97
CA GLY A 84 13.68 -4.65 6.45
C GLY A 84 15.18 -4.62 6.18
N MET A 85 15.58 -4.00 5.07
CA MET A 85 16.97 -3.94 4.61
C MET A 85 17.62 -2.57 4.91
N ILE A 86 18.96 -2.54 4.93
CA ILE A 86 19.74 -1.33 5.26
C ILE A 86 19.66 -0.24 4.20
N ASP A 87 19.56 -0.61 2.91
CA ASP A 87 19.47 0.34 1.82
C ASP A 87 18.17 1.14 1.91
N ALA A 88 18.26 2.44 1.63
CA ALA A 88 17.12 3.33 1.66
C ALA A 88 16.02 2.88 0.67
N PRO A 89 14.73 3.02 1.00
CA PRO A 89 13.67 2.86 0.02
C PRO A 89 13.70 4.02 -0.99
N LEU A 90 13.09 3.82 -2.16
CA LEU A 90 13.09 4.84 -3.23
C LEU A 90 12.60 6.21 -2.75
N ALA A 91 11.58 6.28 -1.89
CA ALA A 91 11.05 7.55 -1.39
C ALA A 91 12.10 8.36 -0.61
N VAL A 92 13.00 7.68 0.11
CA VAL A 92 14.11 8.33 0.84
C VAL A 92 15.22 8.71 -0.14
N ALA A 93 15.58 7.81 -1.07
CA ALA A 93 16.61 8.07 -2.08
C ALA A 93 16.23 9.18 -3.08
N HIS A 94 14.93 9.31 -3.37
CA HIS A 94 14.40 10.35 -4.26
C HIS A 94 14.30 11.73 -3.56
N GLY A 95 14.32 11.73 -2.24
CA GLY A 95 14.38 12.94 -1.41
C GLY A 95 13.01 13.38 -0.87
N PRO A 96 12.99 14.06 0.29
CA PRO A 96 11.77 14.55 0.92
C PRO A 96 11.11 15.65 0.07
N ASN A 97 9.78 15.70 0.08
CA ASN A 97 9.00 16.72 -0.62
C ASN A 97 9.33 16.86 -2.12
N PHE A 98 9.74 15.78 -2.78
CA PHE A 98 10.17 15.79 -4.18
C PHE A 98 9.13 16.37 -5.15
N LYS A 99 7.83 16.27 -4.84
CA LYS A 99 6.76 16.88 -5.64
C LYS A 99 6.77 18.42 -5.61
N GLN A 100 7.33 19.02 -4.56
CA GLN A 100 7.41 20.47 -4.38
C GLN A 100 8.78 21.02 -4.79
N ARG A 101 9.85 20.27 -4.51
CA ARG A 101 11.24 20.76 -4.65
C ARG A 101 11.98 20.19 -5.86
N GLY A 102 11.36 19.27 -6.60
CA GLY A 102 12.07 18.39 -7.51
C GLY A 102 12.75 17.27 -6.74
N GLY A 103 12.73 16.05 -7.30
CA GLY A 103 13.39 14.91 -6.67
C GLY A 103 14.81 14.69 -7.19
N ALA A 104 15.62 14.02 -6.38
CA ALA A 104 17.04 13.76 -6.68
C ALA A 104 17.28 12.81 -7.85
N LEU A 105 16.24 12.06 -8.27
CA LEU A 105 16.34 11.00 -9.27
C LEU A 105 15.35 11.21 -10.41
N ASN A 106 15.81 11.20 -11.65
CA ASN A 106 14.93 11.17 -12.82
C ASN A 106 14.23 9.80 -12.96
N PRO A 107 13.18 9.66 -13.79
CA PRO A 107 12.44 8.41 -13.91
C PRO A 107 13.28 7.18 -14.29
N GLY A 108 14.31 7.36 -15.12
CA GLY A 108 15.24 6.29 -15.49
C GLY A 108 16.09 5.83 -14.30
N GLN A 109 16.60 6.78 -13.51
CA GLN A 109 17.35 6.53 -12.29
C GLN A 109 16.49 5.87 -11.20
N GLN A 110 15.23 6.26 -11.05
CA GLN A 110 14.30 5.61 -10.12
C GLN A 110 14.09 4.13 -10.47
N LYS A 111 13.88 3.82 -11.76
CA LYS A 111 13.76 2.43 -12.25
C LYS A 111 15.05 1.65 -12.01
N ALA A 112 16.21 2.25 -12.28
CA ALA A 112 17.51 1.63 -12.04
C ALA A 112 17.73 1.33 -10.54
N TYR A 113 17.40 2.29 -9.68
CA TYR A 113 17.48 2.14 -8.23
C TYR A 113 16.60 1.00 -7.72
N LEU A 114 15.35 0.91 -8.18
CA LEU A 114 14.46 -0.21 -7.82
C LEU A 114 14.98 -1.56 -8.31
N ARG A 115 15.61 -1.64 -9.49
CA ARG A 115 16.27 -2.89 -9.95
C ARG A 115 17.44 -3.27 -9.05
N GLN A 116 18.25 -2.31 -8.62
CA GLN A 116 19.34 -2.54 -7.68
C GLN A 116 18.82 -3.06 -6.33
N LEU A 117 17.75 -2.46 -5.78
CA LEU A 117 17.11 -2.97 -4.58
C LEU A 117 16.59 -4.40 -4.79
N GLY A 118 15.95 -4.66 -5.93
CA GLY A 118 15.44 -5.99 -6.30
C GLY A 118 16.54 -7.06 -6.31
N GLN A 119 17.70 -6.78 -6.90
CA GLN A 119 18.84 -7.70 -6.92
C GLN A 119 19.35 -8.03 -5.50
N LYS A 120 19.41 -7.03 -4.61
CA LYS A 120 19.80 -7.25 -3.21
C LYS A 120 18.75 -8.07 -2.44
N GLN A 121 17.47 -7.80 -2.69
CA GLN A 121 16.37 -8.59 -2.14
C GLN A 121 16.41 -10.04 -2.63
N ASP A 122 16.77 -10.28 -3.89
CA ASP A 122 16.92 -11.63 -4.44
C ASP A 122 18.08 -12.40 -3.79
N ALA A 123 19.21 -11.72 -3.57
CA ALA A 123 20.34 -12.32 -2.86
C ALA A 123 19.97 -12.72 -1.42
N LEU A 124 19.29 -11.82 -0.69
CA LEU A 124 18.77 -12.11 0.65
C LEU A 124 17.77 -13.27 0.63
N MET A 125 16.84 -13.28 -0.32
CA MET A 125 15.87 -14.37 -0.46
C MET A 125 16.51 -15.71 -0.82
N GLY A 126 17.62 -15.72 -1.57
CA GLY A 126 18.40 -16.93 -1.82
C GLY A 126 18.91 -17.57 -0.52
N GLN A 127 19.42 -16.75 0.40
CA GLN A 127 19.88 -17.21 1.71
C GLN A 127 18.70 -17.68 2.57
N ILE A 128 17.61 -16.90 2.65
CA ILE A 128 16.41 -17.25 3.42
C ILE A 128 15.77 -18.56 2.94
N ARG A 129 15.74 -18.82 1.63
CA ARG A 129 15.24 -20.10 1.08
C ARG A 129 16.10 -21.27 1.53
N GLY A 130 17.42 -21.10 1.62
CA GLY A 130 18.32 -22.09 2.22
C GLY A 130 18.03 -22.39 3.70
N LEU A 131 17.41 -21.44 4.41
CA LEU A 131 16.93 -21.61 5.79
C LEU A 131 15.50 -22.22 5.86
N GLY A 132 14.89 -22.55 4.73
CA GLY A 132 13.51 -23.05 4.65
C GLY A 132 12.44 -21.95 4.60
N GLY A 133 12.84 -20.68 4.47
CA GLY A 133 11.92 -19.56 4.35
C GLY A 133 11.31 -19.42 2.96
N ARG A 134 10.08 -18.93 2.89
CA ARG A 134 9.33 -18.69 1.66
C ARG A 134 8.97 -17.21 1.54
N GLU A 135 9.01 -16.69 0.34
CA GLU A 135 8.57 -15.31 0.07
C GLU A 135 7.05 -15.20 0.02
N LEU A 136 6.52 -14.18 0.70
CA LEU A 136 5.12 -13.74 0.64
C LEU A 136 4.96 -12.48 -0.21
N GLY A 137 5.98 -11.61 -0.24
CA GLY A 137 6.00 -10.40 -1.06
C GLY A 137 7.24 -9.55 -0.77
N ARG A 138 7.33 -8.40 -1.43
CA ARG A 138 8.42 -7.43 -1.21
C ARG A 138 7.99 -6.01 -1.54
N VAL A 139 8.67 -5.05 -0.93
CA VAL A 139 8.45 -3.62 -1.11
C VAL A 139 9.78 -2.90 -1.32
N GLY A 140 9.80 -1.86 -2.16
CA GLY A 140 11.01 -1.04 -2.40
C GLY A 140 10.76 0.47 -2.52
N LYS A 141 9.50 0.91 -2.56
CA LYS A 141 9.15 2.32 -2.79
C LYS A 141 9.11 3.14 -1.51
N ALA A 142 8.18 2.81 -0.60
CA ALA A 142 8.03 3.48 0.70
C ALA A 142 8.83 2.80 1.81
N HIS A 143 9.05 1.49 1.67
CA HIS A 143 9.87 0.68 2.54
C HIS A 143 10.71 -0.28 1.68
N ASN A 144 11.86 -0.72 2.18
CA ASN A 144 12.74 -1.68 1.51
C ASN A 144 12.78 -2.95 2.37
N ALA A 145 11.97 -3.94 1.99
CA ALA A 145 11.82 -5.17 2.76
C ALA A 145 11.37 -6.35 1.90
N VAL A 146 11.69 -7.55 2.38
CA VAL A 146 11.06 -8.80 1.95
C VAL A 146 10.12 -9.30 3.05
N VAL A 147 8.94 -9.75 2.66
CA VAL A 147 7.94 -10.35 3.54
C VAL A 147 8.03 -11.86 3.35
N ILE A 148 8.24 -12.61 4.42
CA ILE A 148 8.55 -14.03 4.36
C ILE A 148 7.70 -14.83 5.35
N SER A 149 7.57 -16.12 5.09
CA SER A 149 7.07 -17.12 6.04
C SER A 149 8.23 -18.07 6.37
N ILE A 150 8.56 -18.25 7.64
CA ILE A 150 9.69 -19.08 8.09
C ILE A 150 9.45 -19.61 9.51
N ASP A 151 10.16 -20.68 9.88
CA ASP A 151 10.13 -21.19 11.25
C ASP A 151 10.83 -20.22 12.19
N ALA A 152 10.20 -19.91 13.33
CA ALA A 152 10.69 -18.96 14.32
C ALA A 152 12.09 -19.31 14.86
N SER A 153 12.49 -20.58 14.83
CA SER A 153 13.85 -20.99 15.23
C SER A 153 14.96 -20.39 14.33
N ARG A 154 14.62 -19.97 13.10
CA ARG A 154 15.57 -19.40 12.12
C ARG A 154 15.76 -17.90 12.25
N ILE A 155 15.09 -17.21 13.19
CA ILE A 155 15.18 -15.75 13.33
C ILE A 155 16.62 -15.31 13.59
N LYS A 156 17.38 -16.03 14.41
CA LYS A 156 18.79 -15.73 14.69
C LYS A 156 19.70 -15.93 13.49
N ASP A 157 19.41 -16.93 12.65
CA ASP A 157 20.11 -17.10 11.38
C ASP A 157 19.83 -15.94 10.44
N ILE A 158 18.57 -15.47 10.37
CA ILE A 158 18.20 -14.28 9.59
C ILE A 158 18.92 -13.05 10.13
N GLU A 159 18.93 -12.81 11.44
CA GLU A 159 19.59 -11.67 12.07
C GLU A 159 21.09 -11.57 11.70
N ALA A 160 21.75 -12.70 11.48
CA ALA A 160 23.15 -12.76 11.09
C ALA A 160 23.40 -12.50 9.59
N LEU A 161 22.37 -12.46 8.73
CA LEU A 161 22.55 -12.24 7.30
C LEU A 161 22.92 -10.77 7.01
N PRO A 162 23.78 -10.52 6.00
CA PRO A 162 24.20 -9.18 5.65
C PRO A 162 23.05 -8.36 5.07
N GLY A 163 23.07 -7.05 5.32
CA GLY A 163 22.15 -6.10 4.70
C GLY A 163 20.78 -5.98 5.37
N ILE A 164 20.59 -6.60 6.54
CA ILE A 164 19.35 -6.50 7.32
C ILE A 164 19.41 -5.32 8.27
N LYS A 165 18.29 -4.61 8.38
CA LYS A 165 18.07 -3.49 9.29
C LYS A 165 17.09 -3.85 10.40
N SER A 166 16.05 -4.62 10.10
CA SER A 166 15.04 -4.98 11.10
C SER A 166 14.29 -6.27 10.78
N ILE A 167 13.83 -6.97 11.81
CA ILE A 167 12.95 -8.13 11.71
C ILE A 167 11.70 -7.87 12.56
N ARG A 168 10.52 -7.89 11.93
CA ARG A 168 9.23 -7.60 12.59
C ARG A 168 8.19 -8.65 12.23
N PRO A 169 7.22 -8.97 13.10
CA PRO A 169 6.11 -9.82 12.70
C PRO A 169 5.23 -9.12 11.66
N LEU A 170 4.69 -9.88 10.71
CA LEU A 170 3.59 -9.43 9.86
C LEU A 170 2.29 -9.47 10.68
N ILE A 171 1.59 -8.34 10.79
CA ILE A 171 0.39 -8.20 11.61
C ILE A 171 -0.83 -8.07 10.71
N ASN A 172 -1.89 -8.81 11.04
CA ASN A 172 -3.20 -8.64 10.42
C ASN A 172 -3.98 -7.53 11.13
N TYR A 173 -4.53 -6.61 10.36
CA TYR A 173 -5.43 -5.57 10.86
C TYR A 173 -6.89 -5.98 10.65
N GLU A 174 -7.79 -5.44 11.48
CA GLU A 174 -9.23 -5.67 11.39
C GLU A 174 -9.96 -4.32 11.26
N LEU A 175 -11.14 -4.36 10.64
CA LEU A 175 -12.03 -3.20 10.49
C LEU A 175 -12.47 -2.69 11.87
N ALA A 176 -12.31 -1.39 12.11
CA ALA A 176 -12.72 -0.75 13.34
C ALA A 176 -13.33 0.63 13.06
N LEU A 177 -14.52 0.89 13.61
CA LEU A 177 -15.22 2.17 13.52
C LEU A 177 -15.85 2.54 14.88
N SER A 178 -15.75 3.82 15.24
CA SER A 178 -16.62 4.49 16.20
C SER A 178 -16.97 5.88 15.67
N GLU A 179 -18.26 6.23 15.58
CA GLU A 179 -18.76 7.47 14.98
C GLU A 179 -18.97 8.58 16.00
N THR A 180 -18.81 9.85 15.59
CA THR A 180 -19.49 11.05 16.15
C THR A 180 -19.05 12.35 15.42
N VAL A 181 -19.53 12.62 14.20
CA VAL A 181 -19.12 13.81 13.41
C VAL A 181 -19.52 15.17 14.03
N PRO A 182 -20.75 15.38 14.55
CA PRO A 182 -21.10 16.66 15.17
C PRO A 182 -20.33 16.94 16.47
N TYR A 183 -19.95 15.89 17.21
CA TYR A 183 -19.32 16.03 18.52
C TYR A 183 -17.87 16.50 18.45
N ILE A 184 -17.21 16.34 17.28
CA ILE A 184 -15.83 16.82 17.07
C ILE A 184 -15.75 18.26 16.57
N GLY A 185 -16.89 18.97 16.46
CA GLY A 185 -16.92 20.39 16.08
C GLY A 185 -16.84 20.68 14.58
N ALA A 186 -17.04 19.68 13.72
CA ALA A 186 -16.96 19.85 12.26
C ALA A 186 -17.89 20.94 11.71
N SER A 187 -19.11 21.07 12.26
CA SER A 187 -20.08 22.08 11.83
C SER A 187 -19.60 23.52 12.05
N ALA A 188 -18.83 23.77 13.11
CA ALA A 188 -18.32 25.11 13.41
C ALA A 188 -17.30 25.56 12.34
N VAL A 189 -16.36 24.68 11.99
CA VAL A 189 -15.35 24.99 10.96
C VAL A 189 -15.94 25.03 9.54
N HIS A 190 -17.02 24.28 9.27
CA HIS A 190 -17.76 24.42 8.02
C HIS A 190 -18.39 25.80 7.87
N ALA A 191 -18.96 26.35 8.96
CA ALA A 191 -19.56 27.69 8.96
C ALA A 191 -18.51 28.79 8.71
N GLU A 192 -17.25 28.53 9.04
CA GLU A 192 -16.10 29.38 8.70
C GLU A 192 -15.57 29.16 7.27
N GLY A 193 -16.17 28.25 6.50
CA GLY A 193 -15.81 27.97 5.11
C GLY A 193 -14.76 26.86 4.92
N PHE A 194 -14.31 26.21 6.00
CA PHE A 194 -13.34 25.11 5.93
C PHE A 194 -14.04 23.78 5.65
N THR A 195 -14.03 23.35 4.40
CA THR A 195 -14.70 22.11 3.95
C THR A 195 -13.73 21.03 3.49
N GLY A 196 -12.43 21.31 3.48
CA GLY A 196 -11.41 20.44 2.87
C GLY A 196 -11.27 20.58 1.35
N THR A 197 -11.92 21.56 0.72
CA THR A 197 -11.72 21.89 -0.71
C THR A 197 -10.23 22.07 -1.03
N GLY A 198 -9.79 21.49 -2.16
CA GLY A 198 -8.38 21.48 -2.57
C GLY A 198 -7.53 20.41 -1.88
N THR A 199 -8.07 19.69 -0.89
CA THR A 199 -7.40 18.56 -0.25
C THR A 199 -7.82 17.25 -0.90
N ARG A 200 -6.86 16.31 -0.98
CA ARG A 200 -7.11 14.92 -1.39
C ARG A 200 -6.84 14.01 -0.21
N VAL A 201 -7.81 13.16 0.12
CA VAL A 201 -7.70 12.17 1.20
C VAL A 201 -7.56 10.79 0.58
N ALA A 202 -6.46 10.10 0.88
CA ALA A 202 -6.25 8.72 0.48
C ALA A 202 -6.80 7.77 1.56
N VAL A 203 -7.66 6.84 1.18
CA VAL A 203 -8.28 5.90 2.13
C VAL A 203 -7.95 4.46 1.74
N LEU A 204 -7.41 3.72 2.71
CA LEU A 204 -7.03 2.32 2.58
C LEU A 204 -8.04 1.48 3.34
N ASP A 205 -9.09 1.02 2.65
CA ASP A 205 -10.20 0.26 3.24
C ASP A 205 -10.82 -0.68 2.19
N THR A 206 -12.03 -1.22 2.37
CA THR A 206 -12.59 -2.31 1.54
C THR A 206 -12.91 -1.96 0.10
N GLY A 207 -13.02 -0.66 -0.23
CA GLY A 207 -13.51 -0.18 -1.51
C GLY A 207 -14.37 1.06 -1.30
N ILE A 208 -14.79 1.72 -2.37
CA ILE A 208 -15.77 2.81 -2.30
C ILE A 208 -16.83 2.67 -3.39
N ASP A 209 -18.11 2.62 -3.00
CA ASP A 209 -19.22 2.76 -3.94
C ASP A 209 -19.28 4.22 -4.43
N TYR A 210 -18.50 4.54 -5.46
CA TYR A 210 -18.48 5.86 -6.06
C TYR A 210 -19.77 6.20 -6.84
N THR A 211 -20.70 5.24 -6.98
CA THR A 211 -22.02 5.47 -7.58
C THR A 211 -23.02 6.04 -6.58
N HIS A 212 -22.68 6.03 -5.28
CA HIS A 212 -23.51 6.56 -4.21
C HIS A 212 -23.76 8.07 -4.33
N ALA A 213 -24.98 8.52 -4.03
CA ALA A 213 -25.38 9.93 -4.19
C ALA A 213 -24.52 10.90 -3.36
N PHE A 214 -24.10 10.49 -2.16
CA PHE A 214 -23.26 11.32 -1.28
C PHE A 214 -21.83 11.53 -1.81
N PHE A 215 -21.45 10.77 -2.84
CA PHE A 215 -20.20 10.97 -3.58
C PHE A 215 -20.43 11.55 -4.98
N GLY A 216 -21.64 12.07 -5.25
CA GLY A 216 -22.01 12.69 -6.52
C GLY A 216 -22.40 11.70 -7.63
N GLY A 217 -22.54 10.42 -7.31
CA GLY A 217 -23.11 9.43 -8.23
C GLY A 217 -24.64 9.49 -8.30
N ALA A 218 -25.25 8.64 -9.13
CA ALA A 218 -26.70 8.62 -9.29
C ALA A 218 -27.44 8.11 -8.04
N GLY A 219 -26.79 7.34 -7.16
CA GLY A 219 -27.38 6.78 -5.95
C GLY A 219 -28.46 5.75 -6.21
N THR A 220 -28.43 5.06 -7.36
CA THR A 220 -29.44 4.05 -7.73
C THR A 220 -28.82 2.67 -7.80
N ALA A 221 -29.63 1.64 -7.52
CA ALA A 221 -29.21 0.25 -7.68
C ALA A 221 -28.82 -0.08 -9.13
N ALA A 222 -29.43 0.58 -10.12
CA ALA A 222 -29.06 0.42 -11.53
C ALA A 222 -27.65 0.93 -11.79
N ALA A 223 -27.31 2.14 -11.33
CA ALA A 223 -25.96 2.69 -11.49
C ALA A 223 -24.91 1.84 -10.78
N TYR A 224 -25.21 1.33 -9.58
CA TYR A 224 -24.33 0.38 -8.90
C TYR A 224 -24.16 -0.93 -9.70
N THR A 225 -25.25 -1.50 -10.22
CA THR A 225 -25.20 -2.72 -11.04
C THR A 225 -24.41 -2.51 -12.33
N ASP A 226 -24.52 -1.32 -12.94
CA ASP A 226 -23.77 -0.98 -14.16
C ASP A 226 -22.27 -0.84 -13.90
N ALA A 227 -21.86 -0.40 -12.70
CA ALA A 227 -20.45 -0.25 -12.32
C ALA A 227 -19.85 -1.53 -11.73
N TYR A 228 -20.53 -2.17 -10.79
CA TYR A 228 -20.03 -3.34 -10.08
C TYR A 228 -20.40 -4.65 -10.79
N GLY A 229 -21.63 -4.74 -11.29
CA GLY A 229 -22.26 -6.00 -11.71
C GLY A 229 -23.12 -6.62 -10.61
N THR A 230 -23.35 -7.93 -10.70
CA THR A 230 -24.28 -8.66 -9.80
C THR A 230 -23.61 -9.70 -8.91
N SER A 231 -22.31 -9.91 -9.06
CA SER A 231 -21.53 -10.84 -8.24
C SER A 231 -20.07 -10.45 -8.19
N THR A 232 -19.32 -10.99 -7.23
CA THR A 232 -17.86 -10.81 -7.14
C THR A 232 -17.09 -11.35 -8.34
N SER A 233 -17.73 -12.13 -9.22
CA SER A 233 -17.13 -12.69 -10.44
C SER A 233 -17.44 -11.89 -11.71
N ASP A 234 -18.27 -10.84 -11.62
CA ASP A 234 -18.50 -9.95 -12.76
C ASP A 234 -17.17 -9.33 -13.20
N ALA A 235 -17.08 -8.91 -14.46
CA ALA A 235 -15.86 -8.28 -14.98
C ALA A 235 -15.87 -6.77 -14.75
N ARG A 236 -17.07 -6.17 -14.58
CA ARG A 236 -17.25 -4.73 -14.49
C ARG A 236 -16.50 -4.12 -13.31
N ASN A 237 -16.63 -4.73 -12.13
CA ASN A 237 -15.93 -4.34 -10.90
C ASN A 237 -14.39 -4.43 -10.95
N ARG A 238 -13.79 -4.72 -12.10
CA ARG A 238 -12.32 -4.76 -12.29
C ARG A 238 -11.86 -3.97 -13.50
N THR A 239 -12.76 -3.21 -14.13
CA THR A 239 -12.48 -2.55 -15.41
C THR A 239 -12.89 -1.09 -15.38
N LEU A 240 -12.05 -0.24 -15.97
CA LEU A 240 -12.39 1.16 -16.19
C LEU A 240 -13.36 1.28 -17.37
N ASP A 241 -14.64 1.26 -17.07
CA ASP A 241 -15.76 1.33 -18.00
C ASP A 241 -16.21 2.76 -18.34
N GLY A 242 -15.54 3.76 -17.75
CA GLY A 242 -15.87 5.19 -17.89
C GLY A 242 -16.77 5.74 -16.80
N LEU A 243 -17.24 4.91 -15.85
CA LEU A 243 -17.96 5.34 -14.65
C LEU A 243 -17.01 5.80 -13.53
N PHE A 244 -15.76 5.36 -13.60
CA PHE A 244 -14.67 5.76 -12.71
C PHE A 244 -13.45 6.27 -13.50
N PRO A 245 -12.72 7.30 -13.03
CA PRO A 245 -12.93 8.08 -11.80
C PRO A 245 -14.08 9.09 -11.89
N THR A 246 -14.56 9.58 -10.74
CA THR A 246 -15.59 10.61 -10.64
C THR A 246 -15.01 11.96 -10.17
N ALA A 247 -15.85 13.00 -10.12
CA ALA A 247 -15.43 14.31 -9.59
C ALA A 247 -15.07 14.26 -8.09
N LYS A 248 -15.74 13.39 -7.31
CA LYS A 248 -15.49 13.23 -5.88
C LYS A 248 -14.44 12.17 -5.60
N VAL A 249 -14.53 11.02 -6.28
CA VAL A 249 -13.59 9.90 -6.15
C VAL A 249 -12.66 9.93 -7.35
N VAL A 250 -11.58 10.68 -7.20
CA VAL A 250 -10.75 11.16 -8.32
C VAL A 250 -9.67 10.17 -8.77
N GLY A 251 -9.67 8.96 -8.21
CA GLY A 251 -8.74 7.90 -8.55
C GLY A 251 -8.59 6.88 -7.42
N GLY A 252 -7.96 5.75 -7.72
CA GLY A 252 -7.94 4.59 -6.84
C GLY A 252 -7.46 3.35 -7.57
N PHE A 253 -7.32 2.25 -6.83
CA PHE A 253 -6.83 0.95 -7.31
C PHE A 253 -7.14 -0.14 -6.28
N ASP A 254 -7.68 -1.29 -6.69
CA ASP A 254 -7.79 -2.46 -5.82
C ASP A 254 -6.49 -3.27 -5.80
N PHE A 255 -5.86 -3.42 -4.63
CA PHE A 255 -4.63 -4.20 -4.48
C PHE A 255 -4.85 -5.68 -4.19
N VAL A 256 -6.05 -6.12 -3.81
CA VAL A 256 -6.26 -7.49 -3.28
C VAL A 256 -7.43 -8.23 -3.93
N GLY A 257 -8.45 -7.54 -4.42
CA GLY A 257 -9.62 -8.15 -5.04
C GLY A 257 -10.76 -8.51 -4.08
N GLU A 258 -11.91 -8.80 -4.67
CA GLU A 258 -13.21 -8.95 -4.00
C GLU A 258 -13.34 -10.04 -2.95
N VAL A 259 -12.59 -11.13 -3.13
CA VAL A 259 -12.72 -12.32 -2.30
C VAL A 259 -11.60 -12.45 -1.28
N TRP A 260 -10.59 -11.57 -1.32
CA TRP A 260 -9.53 -11.58 -0.33
C TRP A 260 -10.10 -11.34 1.08
N PRO A 261 -9.56 -11.98 2.15
CA PRO A 261 -8.46 -12.94 2.19
C PRO A 261 -8.93 -14.41 2.03
N THR A 262 -10.07 -14.67 1.39
CA THR A 262 -10.59 -16.05 1.22
C THR A 262 -9.62 -16.88 0.37
N PRO A 263 -9.22 -18.08 0.82
CA PRO A 263 -8.39 -18.98 0.02
C PRO A 263 -9.06 -19.43 -1.28
N ASP A 264 -8.31 -19.40 -2.37
CA ASP A 264 -8.72 -19.86 -3.70
C ASP A 264 -7.64 -20.82 -4.24
N PRO A 265 -7.66 -22.11 -3.88
CA PRO A 265 -6.65 -23.07 -4.32
C PRO A 265 -6.68 -23.33 -5.83
N ALA A 266 -7.79 -23.08 -6.52
CA ALA A 266 -7.88 -23.23 -7.97
C ALA A 266 -7.05 -22.15 -8.67
N ARG A 267 -7.04 -20.93 -8.15
CA ARG A 267 -6.25 -19.81 -8.67
C ARG A 267 -4.83 -19.74 -8.10
N CYS A 268 -4.66 -20.13 -6.84
CA CYS A 268 -3.48 -19.82 -6.03
C CYS A 268 -2.66 -21.03 -5.59
N GLY A 269 -3.20 -22.23 -5.77
CA GLY A 269 -2.62 -23.46 -5.26
C GLY A 269 -2.58 -23.53 -3.73
N PHE A 270 -1.64 -24.33 -3.23
CA PHE A 270 -1.51 -24.65 -1.82
C PHE A 270 -0.16 -24.15 -1.26
N ASN A 271 -0.13 -23.88 0.04
CA ASN A 271 1.09 -23.68 0.81
C ASN A 271 1.84 -25.02 0.95
N PRO A 272 3.15 -25.02 1.25
CA PRO A 272 3.92 -26.25 1.47
C PRO A 272 3.37 -27.15 2.59
N ASN A 273 2.63 -26.59 3.55
CA ASN A 273 1.94 -27.32 4.61
C ASN A 273 0.57 -27.89 4.18
N GLY A 274 0.21 -27.80 2.90
CA GLY A 274 -1.05 -28.29 2.34
C GLY A 274 -2.27 -27.38 2.52
N SER A 275 -2.14 -26.21 3.18
CA SER A 275 -3.26 -25.27 3.33
C SER A 275 -3.53 -24.47 2.03
N PRO A 276 -4.80 -24.18 1.67
CA PRO A 276 -5.11 -23.41 0.46
C PRO A 276 -4.65 -21.95 0.58
N ARG A 277 -4.18 -21.36 -0.52
CA ARG A 277 -3.66 -19.98 -0.55
C ARG A 277 -4.74 -18.97 -0.92
N ALA A 278 -4.68 -17.78 -0.33
CA ALA A 278 -5.35 -16.58 -0.85
C ALA A 278 -4.37 -15.82 -1.77
N CYS A 279 -4.84 -15.35 -2.92
CA CYS A 279 -4.07 -14.48 -3.81
C CYS A 279 -4.57 -13.06 -3.73
N LEU A 280 -3.65 -12.13 -3.98
CA LEU A 280 -4.00 -10.79 -4.42
C LEU A 280 -4.51 -10.88 -5.86
N VAL A 281 -5.62 -10.22 -6.13
CA VAL A 281 -6.21 -10.03 -7.46
C VAL A 281 -6.34 -8.53 -7.69
N PRO A 282 -5.23 -7.84 -8.01
CA PRO A 282 -5.26 -6.39 -8.12
C PRO A 282 -5.89 -5.95 -9.44
N ASP A 283 -6.59 -4.83 -9.43
CA ASP A 283 -7.26 -4.27 -10.60
C ASP A 283 -7.47 -2.74 -10.43
N PRO A 284 -7.77 -2.01 -11.52
CA PRO A 284 -7.81 -0.55 -11.48
C PRO A 284 -9.09 0.05 -10.88
N ASP A 285 -10.10 -0.75 -10.55
CA ASP A 285 -11.40 -0.27 -10.10
C ASP A 285 -11.55 -0.45 -8.57
N PRO A 286 -11.69 0.64 -7.79
CA PRO A 286 -11.80 0.53 -6.34
C PRO A 286 -13.25 0.34 -5.86
N ILE A 287 -14.20 -0.01 -6.73
CA ILE A 287 -15.62 -0.11 -6.35
C ILE A 287 -15.83 -1.07 -5.18
N ASP A 288 -16.65 -0.67 -4.22
CA ASP A 288 -16.94 -1.49 -3.03
C ASP A 288 -18.02 -2.52 -3.33
N CYS A 289 -17.81 -3.76 -2.91
CA CYS A 289 -18.78 -4.83 -3.12
C CYS A 289 -20.01 -4.77 -2.20
N GLY A 290 -20.04 -3.86 -1.21
CA GLY A 290 -21.23 -3.52 -0.41
C GLY A 290 -22.01 -4.71 0.17
N PRO A 291 -22.03 -4.96 1.50
CA PRO A 291 -22.45 -6.23 2.09
C PRO A 291 -23.95 -6.51 1.93
N ALA A 292 -24.75 -5.53 1.51
CA ALA A 292 -26.17 -5.67 1.23
C ALA A 292 -26.49 -5.91 -0.26
N ALA A 293 -25.63 -5.46 -1.19
CA ALA A 293 -25.87 -5.57 -2.63
C ALA A 293 -25.30 -6.87 -3.20
N ILE A 294 -24.08 -7.25 -2.78
CA ILE A 294 -23.41 -8.45 -3.22
C ILE A 294 -23.29 -9.42 -2.04
N GLY A 295 -23.83 -10.62 -2.23
CA GLY A 295 -23.76 -11.67 -1.22
C GLY A 295 -22.33 -12.15 -0.92
N ALA A 296 -22.19 -12.96 0.12
CA ALA A 296 -20.94 -13.64 0.45
C ALA A 296 -20.31 -14.29 -0.81
N PRO A 297 -18.97 -14.27 -0.97
CA PRO A 297 -17.96 -13.98 0.06
C PRO A 297 -17.55 -12.51 0.21
N CYS A 298 -18.22 -11.56 -0.45
CA CYS A 298 -17.91 -10.13 -0.31
C CYS A 298 -17.99 -9.68 1.16
N GLY A 299 -16.91 -9.08 1.66
CA GLY A 299 -16.82 -8.46 3.00
C GLY A 299 -16.83 -6.93 3.01
N GLY A 300 -17.23 -6.30 1.89
CA GLY A 300 -17.12 -4.86 1.65
C GLY A 300 -18.06 -3.95 2.46
N GLY A 301 -18.26 -2.73 1.97
CA GLY A 301 -19.14 -1.66 2.48
C GLY A 301 -18.54 -0.80 3.58
N HIS A 302 -17.52 -1.29 4.28
CA HIS A 302 -16.87 -0.52 5.34
C HIS A 302 -16.17 0.72 4.78
N GLY A 303 -15.50 0.57 3.63
CA GLY A 303 -14.82 1.67 2.97
C GLY A 303 -15.78 2.76 2.51
N SER A 304 -16.90 2.39 1.88
CA SER A 304 -17.95 3.35 1.52
C SER A 304 -18.48 4.12 2.75
N HIS A 305 -18.60 3.45 3.89
CA HIS A 305 -19.00 4.08 5.14
C HIS A 305 -17.92 5.04 5.71
N VAL A 306 -16.64 4.63 5.68
CA VAL A 306 -15.51 5.49 6.07
C VAL A 306 -15.44 6.73 5.16
N ALA A 307 -15.63 6.55 3.85
CA ALA A 307 -15.65 7.63 2.88
C ALA A 307 -16.75 8.65 3.18
N ASP A 308 -17.91 8.18 3.62
CA ASP A 308 -19.04 9.03 3.98
C ASP A 308 -18.71 9.90 5.21
N ILE A 309 -18.15 9.30 6.26
CA ILE A 309 -17.67 10.04 7.45
C ILE A 309 -16.66 11.11 7.05
N ILE A 310 -15.72 10.80 6.15
CA ILE A 310 -14.69 11.73 5.73
C ILE A 310 -15.28 12.86 4.91
N GLY A 311 -16.07 12.56 3.89
CA GLY A 311 -16.38 13.55 2.86
C GLY A 311 -17.69 13.35 2.14
N GLY A 312 -18.57 12.47 2.60
CA GLY A 312 -19.92 12.36 2.06
C GLY A 312 -20.66 13.69 2.13
N ASN A 313 -21.48 13.98 1.13
CA ASN A 313 -22.23 15.22 1.05
C ASN A 313 -23.48 15.02 0.19
N ASP A 314 -24.66 15.21 0.78
CA ASP A 314 -25.95 15.15 0.08
C ASP A 314 -26.37 16.50 -0.54
N GLY A 315 -25.54 17.54 -0.39
CA GLY A 315 -25.87 18.91 -0.80
C GLY A 315 -26.81 19.63 0.17
N GLY A 316 -27.18 18.99 1.28
CA GLY A 316 -28.14 19.46 2.27
C GLY A 316 -27.63 19.26 3.70
N PHE A 317 -28.32 18.40 4.45
CA PHE A 317 -28.10 18.23 5.89
C PHE A 317 -26.96 17.27 6.21
N HIS A 318 -26.72 16.27 5.37
CA HIS A 318 -25.68 15.28 5.63
C HIS A 318 -24.35 15.71 5.06
N LYS A 319 -23.37 15.89 5.95
CA LYS A 319 -21.99 16.26 5.61
C LYS A 319 -21.01 15.46 6.46
N GLY A 320 -20.06 14.82 5.79
CA GLY A 320 -18.85 14.30 6.41
C GLY A 320 -17.99 15.44 6.98
N VAL A 321 -16.88 15.08 7.60
CA VAL A 321 -15.97 16.04 8.26
C VAL A 321 -15.38 17.05 7.27
N ALA A 322 -15.05 16.61 6.06
CA ALA A 322 -14.44 17.38 4.99
C ALA A 322 -15.23 17.20 3.67
N PRO A 323 -16.45 17.78 3.57
CA PRO A 323 -17.37 17.53 2.46
C PRO A 323 -16.86 18.06 1.11
N GLY A 324 -15.90 18.99 1.11
CA GLY A 324 -15.24 19.53 -0.08
C GLY A 324 -13.98 18.78 -0.53
N ALA A 325 -13.48 17.82 0.27
CA ALA A 325 -12.28 17.06 -0.08
C ALA A 325 -12.53 16.09 -1.24
N SER A 326 -11.52 15.88 -2.08
CA SER A 326 -11.51 14.78 -3.06
C SER A 326 -11.02 13.50 -2.39
N LEU A 327 -11.62 12.38 -2.74
CA LEU A 327 -11.26 11.05 -2.24
C LEU A 327 -10.38 10.33 -3.26
N TYR A 328 -9.36 9.66 -2.75
CA TYR A 328 -8.49 8.79 -3.53
C TYR A 328 -8.44 7.43 -2.85
N TRP A 329 -8.59 6.36 -3.61
CA TRP A 329 -8.88 5.07 -3.02
C TRP A 329 -7.84 4.00 -3.36
N PRO A 330 -6.67 4.01 -2.72
CA PRO A 330 -5.75 2.89 -2.77
C PRO A 330 -6.33 1.75 -1.90
N VAL A 331 -7.06 0.79 -2.46
CA VAL A 331 -7.72 -0.28 -1.70
C VAL A 331 -6.71 -1.36 -1.30
N PRO A 332 -6.42 -1.64 -0.02
CA PRO A 332 -6.11 -2.99 0.41
C PRO A 332 -7.45 -3.66 0.78
N GLY A 333 -8.12 -4.30 -0.19
CA GLY A 333 -9.55 -4.69 -0.23
C GLY A 333 -10.21 -5.40 0.95
N SER A 334 -11.17 -6.28 0.65
CA SER A 334 -12.23 -6.62 1.60
C SER A 334 -11.68 -7.31 2.88
N TRP A 335 -11.97 -6.75 4.05
CA TRP A 335 -11.49 -7.29 5.32
C TRP A 335 -12.59 -8.15 5.94
N SER A 336 -12.36 -9.46 5.99
CA SER A 336 -13.31 -10.40 6.61
C SER A 336 -13.39 -10.19 8.13
N ARG A 337 -14.61 -10.02 8.66
CA ARG A 337 -14.89 -10.28 10.07
C ARG A 337 -14.73 -11.77 10.33
N SER A 338 -13.62 -12.19 10.93
CA SER A 338 -13.53 -13.57 11.42
C SER A 338 -14.62 -13.79 12.49
N ARG A 339 -15.56 -14.70 12.23
CA ARG A 339 -16.36 -15.28 13.31
C ARG A 339 -15.39 -16.12 14.13
N ARG A 340 -15.23 -15.74 15.40
CA ARG A 340 -14.56 -16.49 16.46
C ARG A 340 -14.69 -18.00 16.18
N ALA A 341 -13.57 -18.66 15.90
CA ALA A 341 -13.54 -20.10 15.66
C ALA A 341 -14.16 -20.82 16.88
N THR A 342 -15.34 -21.40 16.70
CA THR A 342 -15.88 -22.38 17.64
C THR A 342 -14.98 -23.61 17.59
N THR A 343 -14.27 -23.87 18.68
CA THR A 343 -13.51 -25.09 18.87
C THR A 343 -14.41 -26.32 18.73
N PRO A 344 -13.96 -27.40 18.07
CA PRO A 344 -14.68 -28.66 18.01
C PRO A 344 -14.44 -29.42 19.31
N THR A 345 -15.08 -28.97 20.39
CA THR A 345 -15.27 -29.81 21.56
C THR A 345 -16.72 -29.68 21.98
N GLY A 346 -17.51 -30.69 21.63
CA GLY A 346 -18.86 -30.87 22.13
C GLY A 346 -18.85 -30.91 23.66
N ARG A 347 -19.12 -29.77 24.28
CA ARG A 347 -19.60 -29.68 25.66
C ARG A 347 -20.36 -28.36 25.82
N THR A 348 -21.67 -28.46 25.75
CA THR A 348 -22.60 -27.38 26.10
C THR A 348 -22.51 -27.10 27.60
N SER A 349 -21.80 -26.06 27.99
CA SER A 349 -22.00 -25.44 29.31
C SER A 349 -23.02 -24.33 29.18
N ARG A 350 -24.22 -24.55 29.73
CA ARG A 350 -25.23 -23.50 29.93
C ARG A 350 -24.65 -22.42 30.83
N VAL A 351 -24.49 -21.21 30.32
CA VAL A 351 -24.21 -20.02 31.14
C VAL A 351 -25.55 -19.40 31.52
N HIS A 352 -25.89 -19.50 32.80
CA HIS A 352 -26.99 -18.74 33.41
C HIS A 352 -26.60 -17.26 33.52
N PRO A 353 -27.54 -16.31 33.31
CA PRO A 353 -27.24 -14.89 33.47
C PRO A 353 -26.92 -14.57 34.94
N VAL A 354 -25.80 -13.87 35.13
CA VAL A 354 -25.34 -13.36 36.43
C VAL A 354 -26.37 -12.37 36.97
N ARG A 355 -27.09 -12.78 38.02
CA ARG A 355 -27.93 -11.90 38.83
C ARG A 355 -27.04 -10.90 39.56
N ARG A 356 -27.32 -9.60 39.38
CA ARG A 356 -26.80 -8.54 40.26
C ARG A 356 -27.22 -8.82 41.72
N PRO A 357 -26.34 -8.63 42.72
CA PRO A 357 -26.72 -8.79 44.11
C PRO A 357 -27.66 -7.66 44.54
N ARG A 358 -28.80 -8.03 45.12
CA ARG A 358 -29.65 -7.14 45.93
C ARG A 358 -28.97 -6.94 47.29
N SER A 359 -28.67 -5.70 47.66
CA SER A 359 -28.46 -5.35 49.08
C SER A 359 -29.75 -4.77 49.65
N SER A 360 -30.06 -5.20 50.86
CA SER A 360 -31.29 -5.01 51.61
C SER A 360 -31.34 -3.70 52.41
N ALA A 361 -32.55 -3.15 52.46
CA ALA A 361 -33.22 -2.49 53.60
C ALA A 361 -32.66 -1.16 54.17
N SER A 362 -33.49 -0.11 54.09
CA SER A 362 -33.90 0.69 55.25
C SER A 362 -34.99 1.73 54.90
N ARG A 363 -36.21 1.46 55.42
CA ARG A 363 -37.27 2.36 55.93
C ARG A 363 -37.90 3.48 55.06
N ARG A 364 -39.23 3.36 54.96
CA ARG A 364 -40.24 4.37 54.55
C ARG A 364 -40.24 5.63 55.46
N PRO A 365 -40.92 6.71 55.05
CA PRO A 365 -42.32 6.83 55.47
C PRO A 365 -43.32 7.13 54.33
N ARG A 366 -44.56 6.77 54.64
CA ARG A 366 -45.78 6.90 53.83
C ARG A 366 -46.19 8.38 53.70
N PHE A 367 -46.68 8.78 52.54
CA PHE A 367 -47.83 9.69 52.46
C PHE A 367 -48.86 9.16 51.47
N ARG A 368 -50.12 9.38 51.82
CA ARG A 368 -51.32 8.66 51.38
C ARG A 368 -52.10 9.56 50.41
N ALA A 369 -52.50 8.97 49.29
CA ALA A 369 -53.71 9.19 48.48
C ALA A 369 -54.25 10.61 48.24
N ARG A 370 -54.52 10.91 46.95
CA ARG A 370 -55.90 11.12 46.49
C ARG A 370 -56.06 10.95 44.98
N SER A 371 -57.09 10.19 44.64
CA SER A 371 -57.70 9.93 43.35
C SER A 371 -58.49 11.15 42.83
N SER A 372 -58.49 11.35 41.52
CA SER A 372 -59.67 11.76 40.75
C SER A 372 -59.33 11.91 39.25
N SER A 373 -59.82 10.99 38.42
CA SER A 373 -60.37 11.32 37.09
C SER A 373 -61.84 11.76 37.28
N PRO A 374 -62.63 12.22 36.27
CA PRO A 374 -62.31 12.52 34.87
C PRO A 374 -62.90 13.87 34.38
N SER A 375 -62.54 14.28 33.16
CA SER A 375 -63.44 14.75 32.09
C SER A 375 -62.69 14.68 30.76
#